data_AF-A0A7C1MND3-F1
#
_entry.id   AF-A0A7C1MND3-F1
#
_cell.length_a   1.000
_cell.length_b   1.000
_cell.length_c   1.000
_cell.angle_alpha   90.00
_cell.angle_beta   90.00
_cell.angle_gamma   90.00
#
_symmetry.space_group_name_H-M   'P 1'
#
loop_
_entity.id
_entity.type
_entity.pdbx_description
1 polymer ?
#
loop_
_entity_poly.entity_id
_entity_poly.type
_entity_poly.pdbx_seq_one_letter_code
_entity_poly.pdbx_strand_id
1 'polypeptide(L)' 'HRHSRVRQPNDNSYLERFNRTLQEECLQKVKTNVRIFNRALPVYLEYYNTERLHMGIDFKTPIQLIKCFQAIG' A
#
# COMPACT_ATOMS: atom_id res chain seq x y z
N HIS A 1 5.46 16.58 -12.94
CA HIS A 1 6.29 15.84 -11.97
C HIS A 1 6.26 16.62 -10.65
N ARG A 2 5.95 15.99 -9.49
CA ARG A 2 5.91 16.65 -8.17
C ARG A 2 6.98 16.01 -7.29
N HIS A 3 7.84 16.80 -6.67
CA HIS A 3 8.86 16.33 -5.73
C HIS A 3 8.42 16.57 -4.29
N SER A 4 8.77 15.65 -3.39
CA SER A 4 8.63 15.86 -1.94
C SER A 4 9.56 16.98 -1.50
N ARG A 5 9.10 17.82 -0.57
CA ARG A 5 9.89 18.96 -0.10
C ARG A 5 11.02 18.47 0.80
N VAL A 6 12.18 19.13 0.72
CA VAL A 6 13.33 18.83 1.57
C VAL A 6 12.95 19.07 3.04
N ARG A 7 13.30 18.12 3.93
CA ARG A 7 13.02 18.16 5.37
C ARG A 7 11.53 18.19 5.74
N GLN A 8 10.66 17.64 4.89
CA GLN A 8 9.24 17.47 5.19
C GLN A 8 8.86 15.97 5.18
N PRO A 9 9.10 15.25 6.29
CA PRO A 9 8.83 13.80 6.36
C PRO A 9 7.35 13.46 6.14
N ASN A 10 6.45 14.38 6.49
CA ASN A 10 5.01 14.16 6.33
C ASN A 10 4.57 14.05 4.86
N ASP A 11 5.31 14.64 3.92
CA ASP A 11 4.96 14.62 2.49
C ASP A 11 4.95 13.18 1.94
N ASN A 12 5.76 12.29 2.50
CA ASN A 12 5.90 10.90 2.07
C ASN A 12 5.44 9.86 3.10
N SER A 13 4.98 10.31 4.27
CA SER A 13 4.63 9.46 5.42
C SER A 13 3.68 8.29 5.09
N TYR A 14 2.69 8.53 4.23
CA TYR A 14 1.74 7.49 3.80
C TYR A 14 2.39 6.42 2.92
N LEU A 15 3.25 6.82 1.97
CA LEU A 15 3.97 5.91 1.10
C LEU A 15 5.03 5.11 1.88
N GLU A 16 5.69 5.73 2.85
CA GLU A 16 6.64 5.06 3.74
C GLU A 16 5.94 4.00 4.60
N ARG A 17 4.76 4.33 5.15
CA ARG A 17 3.93 3.37 5.89
C ARG A 17 3.52 2.19 4.99
N PHE A 18 3.11 2.46 3.76
CA PHE A 18 2.80 1.41 2.79
C PHE A 18 4.01 0.52 2.51
N ASN A 19 5.17 1.12 2.22
CA ASN A 19 6.40 0.40 1.91
C ASN A 19 6.85 -0.50 3.07
N ARG A 20 6.74 -0.02 4.31
CA ARG A 20 7.03 -0.84 5.50
C ARG A 20 6.08 -2.05 5.60
N THR A 21 4.79 -1.83 5.41
CA THR A 21 3.77 -2.89 5.43
C THR A 21 4.04 -3.94 4.34
N LEU A 22 4.34 -3.49 3.12
CA LEU A 22 4.71 -4.36 2.00
C LEU A 22 5.96 -5.20 2.31
N GLN A 23 6.98 -4.60 2.94
CA GLN A 23 8.18 -5.32 3.33
C GLN A 23 7.88 -6.39 4.38
N GLU A 24 7.19 -6.03 5.46
CA GLU A 24 6.87 -6.92 6.59
C GLU A 24 5.92 -8.05 6.18
N GLU A 25 4.88 -7.74 5.40
CA GLU A 25 3.83 -8.71 5.07
C GLU A 25 4.13 -9.57 3.85
N CYS A 26 4.92 -9.07 2.89
CA CYS A 26 5.21 -9.75 1.62
C CYS A 26 6.69 -10.08 1.43
N LEU A 27 7.56 -9.06 1.42
CA LEU A 27 8.94 -9.24 0.92
C LEU A 27 9.84 -10.00 1.90
N GLN A 28 9.66 -9.84 3.21
CA GLN A 28 10.41 -10.59 4.23
C GLN A 28 10.06 -12.09 4.25
N LYS A 29 8.92 -12.48 3.67
CA LYS A 29 8.48 -13.89 3.62
C LYS A 29 9.04 -14.68 2.45
N VAL A 30 9.75 -14.01 1.53
CA VAL A 30 10.29 -14.64 0.32
C VAL A 30 11.78 -14.38 0.18
N LYS A 31 12.50 -15.22 -0.57
CA LYS A 31 13.93 -15.01 -0.82
C LYS A 31 14.15 -13.70 -1.58
N THR A 32 15.17 -12.93 -1.19
CA THR A 32 15.57 -11.67 -1.85
C THR A 32 16.00 -11.93 -3.29
N ASN A 33 15.04 -11.90 -4.20
CA ASN A 33 15.24 -12.16 -5.62
C ASN A 33 14.18 -11.38 -6.42
N VAL A 34 14.66 -10.57 -7.37
CA VAL A 34 13.81 -9.70 -8.19
C VAL A 34 12.73 -10.48 -8.95
N ARG A 35 13.04 -11.68 -9.47
CA ARG A 35 12.04 -12.50 -10.18
C ARG A 35 10.94 -12.98 -9.25
N ILE A 36 11.29 -13.33 -8.00
CA ILE A 36 10.32 -13.75 -6.99
C ILE A 36 9.45 -12.54 -6.58
N PHE A 37 10.06 -11.39 -6.34
CA PHE A 37 9.33 -10.16 -6.03
C PHE A 37 8.36 -9.76 -7.14
N ASN A 38 8.79 -9.78 -8.41
CA ASN A 38 7.92 -9.46 -9.54
C ASN A 38 6.71 -10.38 -9.65
N ARG A 39 6.82 -11.64 -9.18
CA ARG A 39 5.69 -12.57 -9.12
C ARG A 39 4.80 -12.36 -7.89
N ALA A 40 5.40 -12.04 -6.73
CA ALA A 40 4.66 -11.88 -5.48
C ALA A 40 3.91 -10.54 -5.39
N LEU A 41 4.49 -9.47 -5.97
CA LEU A 41 3.97 -8.10 -5.86
C LEU A 41 2.54 -7.95 -6.41
N PRO A 42 2.19 -8.43 -7.61
CA PRO A 42 0.82 -8.30 -8.13
C PRO A 42 -0.21 -8.99 -7.23
N VAL A 43 0.10 -10.19 -6.75
CA VAL A 43 -0.78 -10.97 -5.86
C VAL A 43 -0.98 -10.25 -4.53
N TYR A 44 0.10 -9.72 -3.95
CA TYR A 44 0.00 -8.95 -2.72
C TYR A 44 -0.79 -7.64 -2.91
N LEU A 45 -0.59 -6.94 -4.02
CA LEU A 45 -1.30 -5.70 -4.33
C LEU A 45 -2.80 -5.93 -4.51
N GLU A 46 -3.20 -7.05 -5.13
CA GLU A 46 -4.61 -7.45 -5.21
C GLU A 46 -5.19 -7.59 -3.80
N TYR A 47 -4.62 -8.47 -2.99
CA TYR A 47 -5.01 -8.68 -1.58
C TYR A 47 -5.07 -7.36 -0.78
N TYR A 48 -4.03 -6.52 -0.86
CA TYR A 48 -3.95 -5.27 -0.12
C TYR A 48 -5.10 -4.30 -0.45
N ASN A 49 -5.52 -4.29 -1.71
CA ASN A 49 -6.53 -3.37 -2.23
C ASN A 49 -7.96 -3.90 -2.10
N THR A 50 -8.17 -5.22 -2.16
CA THR A 50 -9.51 -5.85 -2.22
C THR A 50 -9.95 -6.49 -0.90
N GLU A 51 -9.00 -6.98 -0.08
CA GLU A 51 -9.30 -7.89 1.03
C GLU A 51 -8.74 -7.43 2.38
N ARG A 52 -7.53 -6.86 2.40
CA ARG A 52 -6.88 -6.44 3.64
C ARG A 52 -7.70 -5.37 4.36
N LEU A 53 -8.14 -5.66 5.58
CA LEU A 53 -8.83 -4.68 6.42
C LEU A 53 -7.83 -3.72 7.04
N HIS A 54 -8.14 -2.43 7.03
CA HIS A 54 -7.26 -1.38 7.55
C HIS A 54 -7.93 -0.66 8.72
N MET A 55 -7.38 -0.84 9.93
CA MET A 55 -7.93 -0.23 11.15
C MET A 55 -7.99 1.30 11.09
N GLY A 56 -7.06 1.94 10.39
CA GLY A 56 -7.04 3.41 10.26
C GLY A 56 -8.13 3.99 9.35
N ILE A 57 -8.95 3.13 8.71
CA ILE A 57 -10.02 3.53 7.79
C ILE A 57 -11.30 2.70 8.03
N ASP A 58 -11.67 2.54 9.30
CA ASP A 58 -12.88 1.83 9.74
C ASP A 58 -12.99 0.39 9.22
N PHE A 59 -11.85 -0.32 9.17
CA PHE A 59 -11.78 -1.68 8.63
C PHE A 59 -12.22 -1.81 7.17
N LYS A 60 -12.18 -0.71 6.39
CA LYS A 60 -12.44 -0.76 4.96
C LYS A 60 -11.19 -1.16 4.19
N THR A 61 -11.40 -1.65 2.98
CA THR A 61 -10.34 -1.87 2.00
C THR A 61 -10.10 -0.60 1.18
N PRO A 62 -8.91 -0.40 0.58
CA PRO A 62 -8.63 0.78 -0.24
C PRO A 62 -9.64 0.99 -1.36
N ILE A 63 -10.08 -0.09 -2.02
CA ILE A 63 -11.10 0.00 -3.07
C ILE A 63 -12.46 0.44 -2.52
N GLN A 64 -12.85 -0.02 -1.33
CA GLN A 64 -14.09 0.42 -0.70
C GLN A 64 -14.08 1.93 -0.42
N LEU A 65 -12.96 2.48 0.05
CA LEU A 65 -12.83 3.93 0.24
C LEU A 65 -12.94 4.72 -1.06
N ILE A 66 -12.24 4.29 -2.11
CA ILE A 66 -12.25 4.97 -3.41
C ILE A 66 -13.68 5.00 -3.97
N LYS A 67 -14.39 3.87 -3.90
CA LYS A 67 -15.80 3.78 -4.32
C LYS A 67 -16.72 4.68 -3.49
N CYS A 68 -16.54 4.73 -2.17
CA CYS A 68 -17.30 5.64 -1.32
C CYS A 68 -17.08 7.11 -1.69
N PHE A 69 -15.84 7.51 -2.01
CA PHE A 69 -15.54 8.89 -2.42
C PHE A 69 -16.16 9.24 -3.77
N GLN A 70 -16.13 8.32 -4.74
CA GLN A 70 -16.72 8.53 -6.07
C GLN A 70 -18.25 8.63 -6.05
N ALA A 71 -18.93 8.06 -5.03
CA ALA A 71 -20.38 8.13 -4.88
C ALA A 71 -20.90 9.43 -4.25
N ILE A 72 -20.00 10.32 -3.80
CA ILE A 72 -20.33 11.61 -3.17
C ILE A 72 -20.07 12.79 -4.16
N GLY A 73 -19.78 12.47 -5.42
CA GLY A 73 -19.61 13.43 -6.51
C GLY A 73 -20.87 13.64 -7.33
#